data_AF-A0A7S1T0J4-F1
#
_entry.id   AF-A0A7S1T0J4-F1
#
_cell.length_a   1.000
_cell.length_b   1.000
_cell.length_c   1.000
_cell.angle_alpha   90.00
_cell.angle_beta   90.00
_cell.angle_gamma   90.00
#
_symmetry.space_group_name_H-M   'P 1'
#
loop_
_entity.id
_entity.type
_entity.pdbx_description
1 polymer ?
#
loop_
_entity_poly.entity_id
_entity_poly.type
_entity_poly.pdbx_seq_one_letter_code
_entity_poly.pdbx_strand_id
1 'polypeptide(L)'
;GGLHARGDACCQSVDIELADRCGAAERLHSSGYCVLPAVEGGNGAGSSGELFPAVAATMRRLMASGWPPVFIYMFDELWQLLDQLFEVAAEVMGLGVGDLLLEASFFAWALQPMGDAGEDRIGNNFGLPHRDYSHADAIHSDGSVRLLSMWVPVNEATLDNGCLYVLPKQCDSLWADASHPAHQRCAANLSDEERSGGG
;
A
#
# COMPACT_ATOMS: atom_id res chain seq x y z
N GLY A 1 30.91 14.80 39.50
CA GLY A 1 31.20 15.27 38.12
C GLY A 1 31.02 14.10 37.19
N GLY A 2 30.23 14.26 36.14
CA GLY A 2 30.20 13.37 34.97
C GLY A 2 29.16 12.26 34.98
N LEU A 3 27.90 12.60 34.66
CA LEU A 3 27.03 11.71 33.90
C LEU A 3 27.65 11.52 32.50
N HIS A 4 27.77 10.28 32.04
CA HIS A 4 27.76 9.95 30.62
C HIS A 4 26.87 8.73 30.41
N ALA A 5 25.62 9.03 30.06
CA ALA A 5 24.78 8.13 29.28
C ALA A 5 25.09 8.40 27.80
N ARG A 6 25.30 7.35 27.01
CA ARG A 6 24.70 7.22 25.67
C ARG A 6 24.47 5.73 25.45
N GLY A 7 23.18 5.39 25.41
CA GLY A 7 22.70 4.05 25.18
C GLY A 7 22.88 3.66 23.73
N ASP A 8 23.48 2.50 23.52
CA ASP A 8 23.29 1.72 22.31
C ASP A 8 21.89 1.10 22.41
N ALA A 9 20.88 1.85 21.96
CA ALA A 9 19.61 1.25 21.60
C ALA A 9 19.84 0.44 20.32
N CYS A 10 20.14 -0.84 20.51
CA CYS A 10 20.07 -1.85 19.48
C CYS A 10 18.65 -1.81 18.89
N CYS A 11 18.52 -1.19 17.73
CA CYS A 11 17.35 -1.30 16.87
C CYS A 11 17.23 -2.78 16.52
N GLN A 12 16.35 -3.50 17.21
CA GLN A 12 16.00 -4.86 16.83
C GLN A 12 15.21 -4.76 15.53
N SER A 13 15.92 -4.89 14.41
CA SER A 13 15.35 -5.01 13.08
C SER A 13 14.37 -6.18 13.08
N VAL A 14 13.13 -5.90 12.74
CA VAL A 14 12.10 -6.92 12.61
C VAL A 14 12.41 -7.73 11.35
N ASP A 15 12.78 -8.99 11.54
CA ASP A 15 13.10 -9.91 10.46
C ASP A 15 11.82 -10.23 9.66
N ILE A 16 11.70 -9.60 8.49
CA ILE A 16 10.92 -10.13 7.37
C ILE A 16 11.88 -11.08 6.67
N GLU A 17 11.51 -12.35 6.44
CA GLU A 17 12.44 -13.32 5.86
C GLU A 17 13.09 -12.78 4.57
N LEU A 18 14.40 -12.52 4.63
CA LEU A 18 15.20 -11.96 3.52
C LEU A 18 15.06 -12.74 2.20
N ALA A 19 14.69 -14.02 2.27
CA ALA A 19 14.52 -14.88 1.11
C ALA A 19 13.37 -14.44 0.18
N ASP A 20 12.30 -13.86 0.74
CA ASP A 20 11.09 -13.49 -0.03
C ASP A 20 11.16 -12.10 -0.67
N ARG A 21 12.09 -11.27 -0.19
CA ARG A 21 12.40 -9.95 -0.76
C ARG A 21 13.33 -10.05 -1.97
N CYS A 22 14.05 -11.16 -2.12
CA CYS A 22 14.93 -11.39 -3.26
C CYS A 22 14.13 -11.32 -4.58
N GLY A 23 14.55 -10.42 -5.47
CA GLY A 23 13.89 -10.18 -6.75
C GLY A 23 12.56 -9.41 -6.66
N ALA A 24 12.16 -8.87 -5.50
CA ALA A 24 10.97 -8.04 -5.41
C ALA A 24 11.08 -6.78 -6.29
N ALA A 25 12.24 -6.12 -6.28
CA ALA A 25 12.56 -5.01 -7.17
C ALA A 25 12.45 -5.43 -8.65
N GLU A 26 12.94 -6.61 -9.02
CA GLU A 26 12.85 -7.14 -10.39
C GLU A 26 11.40 -7.47 -10.79
N ARG A 27 10.59 -8.05 -9.87
CA ARG A 27 9.17 -8.30 -10.09
C ARG A 27 8.39 -7.00 -10.24
N LEU A 28 8.64 -6.01 -9.39
CA LEU A 28 8.04 -4.68 -9.51
C LEU A 28 8.43 -4.03 -10.84
N HIS A 29 9.72 -4.07 -11.19
CA HIS A 29 10.20 -3.50 -12.45
C HIS A 29 9.60 -4.23 -13.66
N SER A 30 9.51 -5.56 -13.65
CA SER A 30 9.00 -6.33 -14.79
C SER A 30 7.49 -6.24 -14.93
N SER A 31 6.73 -6.36 -13.83
CA SER A 31 5.26 -6.48 -13.84
C SER A 31 4.51 -5.22 -13.44
N GLY A 32 5.18 -4.19 -12.93
CA GLY A 32 4.54 -2.98 -12.39
C GLY A 32 3.94 -3.17 -10.99
N TYR A 33 4.02 -4.37 -10.43
CA TYR A 33 3.65 -4.70 -9.05
C TYR A 33 4.44 -5.92 -8.58
N CYS A 34 4.50 -6.11 -7.27
CA CYS A 34 4.94 -7.37 -6.67
C CYS A 34 4.09 -7.66 -5.42
N VAL A 35 3.93 -8.94 -5.12
CA VAL A 35 3.36 -9.40 -3.85
C VAL A 35 4.51 -9.88 -2.99
N LEU A 36 4.54 -9.41 -1.75
CA LEU A 36 5.39 -9.97 -0.72
C LEU A 36 4.51 -10.87 0.15
N PRO A 37 4.99 -12.05 0.54
CA PRO A 37 4.25 -12.90 1.46
C PRO A 37 4.01 -12.18 2.78
N ALA A 38 3.06 -12.70 3.54
CA ALA A 38 2.72 -12.15 4.84
C ALA A 38 4.01 -11.95 5.65
N VAL A 39 4.16 -10.75 6.19
CA VAL A 39 5.22 -10.46 7.13
C VAL A 39 4.92 -11.31 8.38
N GLU A 40 5.48 -12.51 8.45
CA GLU A 40 5.51 -13.30 9.68
C GLU A 40 6.50 -12.62 10.62
N GLY A 41 6.02 -11.64 11.39
CA GLY A 41 6.85 -10.95 12.35
C GLY A 41 7.38 -11.88 13.41
N GLY A 42 8.64 -11.68 13.81
CA GLY A 42 9.23 -12.36 14.95
C GLY A 42 8.37 -12.24 16.21
N ASN A 43 8.50 -13.19 17.14
CA ASN A 43 7.75 -13.14 18.40
C ASN A 43 8.40 -12.12 19.36
N GLY A 44 7.79 -10.94 19.55
CA GLY A 44 8.28 -9.91 20.47
C GLY A 44 7.46 -8.63 20.43
N ALA A 45 7.48 -7.89 21.55
CA ALA A 45 6.78 -6.61 21.67
C ALA A 45 7.26 -5.63 20.58
N GLY A 46 6.33 -5.13 19.77
CA GLY A 46 6.62 -4.22 18.65
C GLY A 46 7.02 -4.92 17.35
N SER A 47 6.94 -6.25 17.28
CA SER A 47 7.07 -6.95 15.99
C SER A 47 5.82 -6.76 15.13
N SER A 48 5.98 -6.91 13.82
CA SER A 48 4.86 -6.96 12.88
C SER A 48 3.79 -7.99 13.27
N GLY A 49 4.18 -9.13 13.86
CA GLY A 49 3.26 -10.17 14.34
C GLY A 49 2.29 -9.69 15.43
N GLU A 50 2.69 -8.69 16.22
CA GLU A 50 1.81 -8.03 17.19
C GLU A 50 1.15 -6.75 16.65
N LEU A 51 1.85 -6.01 15.79
CA LEU A 51 1.37 -4.73 15.26
C LEU A 51 0.16 -4.87 14.35
N PHE A 52 0.14 -5.87 13.46
CA PHE A 52 -1.00 -6.12 12.58
C PHE A 52 -2.31 -6.36 13.36
N PRO A 53 -2.36 -7.30 14.33
CA PRO A 53 -3.52 -7.46 15.22
C PRO A 53 -3.86 -6.21 16.04
N ALA A 54 -2.85 -5.46 16.51
CA ALA A 54 -3.05 -4.24 17.29
C ALA A 54 -3.74 -3.15 16.47
N VAL A 55 -3.23 -2.86 15.27
CA VAL A 55 -3.81 -1.90 14.31
C VAL A 55 -5.26 -2.31 13.98
N ALA A 56 -5.49 -3.57 13.65
CA ALA A 56 -6.83 -4.08 13.36
C ALA A 56 -7.78 -3.93 14.58
N ALA A 57 -7.30 -4.14 15.79
CA ALA A 57 -8.09 -3.95 17.01
C ALA A 57 -8.42 -2.47 17.28
N THR A 58 -7.48 -1.56 17.05
CA THR A 58 -7.71 -0.12 17.20
C THR A 58 -8.70 0.40 16.16
N MET A 59 -8.55 0.01 14.89
CA MET A 59 -9.52 0.35 13.85
C MET A 59 -10.95 -0.11 14.22
N ARG A 60 -11.10 -1.35 14.73
CA ARG A 60 -12.40 -1.83 15.24
C ARG A 60 -12.96 -0.99 16.39
N ARG A 61 -12.12 -0.57 17.34
CA ARG A 61 -12.54 0.31 18.46
C ARG A 61 -12.95 1.71 18.00
N LEU A 62 -12.23 2.28 17.04
CA LEU A 62 -12.57 3.56 16.42
C LEU A 62 -13.96 3.50 15.78
N MET A 63 -14.19 2.48 14.94
CA MET A 63 -15.48 2.28 14.28
C MET A 63 -16.61 2.03 15.26
N ALA A 64 -16.40 1.19 16.28
CA ALA A 64 -17.38 0.96 17.34
C ALA A 64 -17.73 2.22 18.14
N SER A 65 -16.83 3.20 18.14
CA SER A 65 -17.02 4.51 18.78
C SER A 65 -17.52 5.60 17.82
N GLY A 66 -17.88 5.23 16.58
CA GLY A 66 -18.41 6.14 15.56
C GLY A 66 -17.35 6.95 14.80
N TRP A 67 -16.06 6.64 14.95
CA TRP A 67 -14.99 7.32 14.23
C TRP A 67 -14.62 6.61 12.92
N PRO A 68 -14.31 7.35 11.84
CA PRO A 68 -13.83 6.77 10.59
C PRO A 68 -12.50 6.01 10.77
N PRO A 69 -12.25 4.93 10.00
CA PRO A 69 -11.02 4.14 10.15
C PRO A 69 -9.72 4.93 9.96
N VAL A 70 -9.74 6.01 9.16
CA VAL A 70 -8.57 6.89 8.93
C VAL A 70 -8.04 7.55 10.22
N PHE A 71 -8.80 7.57 11.30
CA PHE A 71 -8.31 8.06 12.60
C PHE A 71 -7.22 7.16 13.20
N ILE A 72 -6.94 5.99 12.61
CA ILE A 72 -5.84 5.11 13.00
C ILE A 72 -4.46 5.81 12.92
N TYR A 73 -4.29 6.82 12.06
CA TYR A 73 -3.06 7.63 11.99
C TYR A 73 -2.81 8.51 13.23
N MET A 74 -3.76 8.57 14.18
CA MET A 74 -3.56 9.24 15.47
C MET A 74 -2.92 8.34 16.54
N PHE A 75 -2.60 7.08 16.21
CA PHE A 75 -2.14 6.07 17.16
C PHE A 75 -0.76 5.52 16.77
N ASP A 76 0.08 5.26 17.77
CA ASP A 76 1.49 4.91 17.59
C ASP A 76 1.69 3.55 16.91
N GLU A 77 0.81 2.58 17.10
CA GLU A 77 0.94 1.24 16.52
C GLU A 77 1.00 1.26 14.99
N LEU A 78 0.30 2.20 14.35
CA LEU A 78 0.36 2.34 12.90
C LEU A 78 1.69 2.94 12.46
N TRP A 79 2.21 3.92 13.19
CA TRP A 79 3.50 4.53 12.88
C TRP A 79 4.66 3.54 13.08
N GLN A 80 4.57 2.67 14.08
CA GLN A 80 5.51 1.56 14.26
C GLN A 80 5.44 0.55 13.11
N LEU A 81 4.24 0.26 12.61
CA LEU A 81 4.07 -0.60 11.43
C LEU A 81 4.64 0.07 10.17
N LEU A 82 4.39 1.37 9.98
CA LEU A 82 4.93 2.15 8.86
C LEU A 82 6.45 2.16 8.85
N ASP A 83 7.10 2.30 10.01
CA ASP A 83 8.57 2.25 10.13
C ASP A 83 9.13 0.93 9.56
N GLN A 84 8.49 -0.20 9.87
CA GLN A 84 8.88 -1.51 9.31
C GLN A 84 8.58 -1.61 7.81
N LEU A 85 7.50 -1.00 7.34
CA LEU A 85 7.16 -0.97 5.91
C LEU A 85 8.10 -0.07 5.10
N PHE A 86 8.72 0.95 5.72
CA PHE A 86 9.72 1.80 5.08
C PHE A 86 10.99 1.03 4.70
N GLU A 87 11.45 0.15 5.58
CA GLU A 87 12.55 -0.78 5.28
C GLU A 87 12.23 -1.65 4.05
N VAL A 88 10.99 -2.15 3.98
CA VAL A 88 10.53 -2.96 2.84
C VAL A 88 10.46 -2.12 1.55
N ALA A 89 9.87 -0.93 1.63
CA ALA A 89 9.74 -0.03 0.49
C ALA A 89 11.11 0.34 -0.08
N ALA A 90 12.08 0.63 0.78
CA ALA A 90 13.42 1.03 0.38
C ALA A 90 14.10 -0.09 -0.40
N GLU A 91 14.05 -1.32 0.12
CA GLU A 91 14.61 -2.48 -0.56
C GLU A 91 13.93 -2.76 -1.91
N VAL A 92 12.59 -2.70 -1.96
CA VAL A 92 11.82 -2.93 -3.19
C VAL A 92 12.13 -1.86 -4.25
N MET A 93 12.36 -0.61 -3.84
CA MET A 93 12.74 0.49 -4.74
C MET A 93 14.24 0.51 -5.06
N GLY A 94 15.06 -0.32 -4.40
CA GLY A 94 16.52 -0.32 -4.56
C GLY A 94 17.20 0.92 -3.97
N LEU A 95 16.63 1.48 -2.91
CA LEU A 95 17.06 2.71 -2.23
C LEU A 95 17.49 2.42 -0.79
N GLY A 96 18.18 3.38 -0.16
CA GLY A 96 18.31 3.40 1.30
C GLY A 96 17.05 3.98 1.95
N VAL A 97 16.72 3.55 3.17
CA VAL A 97 15.55 4.08 3.90
C VAL A 97 15.61 5.60 4.07
N GLY A 98 16.80 6.16 4.28
CA GLY A 98 17.01 7.61 4.38
C GLY A 98 16.75 8.39 3.09
N ASP A 99 16.61 7.71 1.95
CA ASP A 99 16.31 8.30 0.64
C ASP A 99 14.81 8.28 0.34
N LEU A 100 13.99 7.65 1.19
CA LEU A 100 12.54 7.62 1.06
C LEU A 100 11.88 8.81 1.74
N LEU A 101 10.83 9.31 1.11
CA LEU A 101 9.91 10.27 1.69
C LEU A 101 8.51 9.67 1.72
N LEU A 102 7.81 9.87 2.84
CA LEU A 102 6.39 9.54 2.92
C LEU A 102 5.60 10.51 2.04
N GLU A 103 4.96 9.99 1.00
CA GLU A 103 3.97 10.73 0.23
C GLU A 103 2.65 10.78 1.03
N ALA A 104 2.00 11.94 1.06
CA ALA A 104 0.90 12.24 1.99
C ALA A 104 -0.48 11.72 1.51
N SER A 105 -0.52 10.70 0.65
CA SER A 105 -1.74 10.04 0.18
C SER A 105 -1.93 8.70 0.89
N PHE A 106 -2.26 8.77 2.17
CA PHE A 106 -2.51 7.61 3.01
C PHE A 106 -3.99 7.48 3.36
N PHE A 107 -4.51 6.26 3.23
CA PHE A 107 -5.91 5.93 3.45
C PHE A 107 -6.03 4.73 4.39
N ALA A 108 -7.13 4.65 5.12
CA ALA A 108 -7.48 3.47 5.90
C ALA A 108 -8.93 3.12 5.64
N TRP A 109 -9.15 1.89 5.21
CA TRP A 109 -10.47 1.38 4.83
C TRP A 109 -10.86 0.21 5.73
N ALA A 110 -12.14 0.11 6.05
CA ALA A 110 -12.69 -1.01 6.79
C ALA A 110 -13.99 -1.46 6.11
N LEU A 111 -13.85 -2.41 5.18
CA LEU A 111 -14.98 -2.95 4.44
C LEU A 111 -15.90 -3.69 5.42
N GLN A 112 -17.21 -3.40 5.33
CA GLN A 112 -18.22 -4.11 6.08
C GLN A 112 -18.92 -5.12 5.16
N PRO A 113 -19.31 -6.30 5.68
CA PRO A 113 -20.20 -7.20 4.96
C PRO A 113 -21.48 -6.45 4.55
N MET A 114 -22.05 -6.85 3.42
CA MET A 114 -23.31 -6.28 2.95
C MET A 114 -24.40 -6.49 4.01
N GLY A 115 -25.01 -5.40 4.50
CA GLY A 115 -26.19 -5.47 5.36
C GLY A 115 -27.47 -5.68 4.56
N ASP A 116 -28.54 -6.12 5.21
CA ASP A 116 -29.89 -6.27 4.62
C ASP A 116 -30.52 -4.94 4.17
N ALA A 117 -29.99 -3.81 4.64
CA ALA A 117 -30.32 -2.48 4.16
C ALA A 117 -29.29 -2.09 3.10
N GLY A 118 -29.69 -2.09 1.82
CA GLY A 118 -28.84 -1.94 0.63
C GLY A 118 -28.11 -0.59 0.46
N GLU A 119 -27.45 -0.10 1.50
CA GLU A 119 -26.58 1.08 1.47
C GLU A 119 -25.12 0.65 1.76
N ASP A 120 -24.26 1.14 0.87
CA ASP A 120 -22.79 1.06 0.83
C ASP A 120 -22.16 -0.31 0.50
N ARG A 121 -21.94 -0.47 -0.81
CA ARG A 121 -21.22 -1.58 -1.45
C ARG A 121 -19.79 -1.70 -0.91
N ILE A 122 -19.37 -2.93 -0.66
CA ILE A 122 -17.95 -3.30 -0.74
C ILE A 122 -17.42 -2.84 -2.11
N GLY A 123 -16.38 -2.00 -2.14
CA GLY A 123 -15.70 -1.60 -3.38
C GLY A 123 -16.19 -0.31 -4.08
N ASN A 124 -17.13 0.46 -3.50
CA ASN A 124 -17.56 1.73 -4.13
C ASN A 124 -16.51 2.85 -4.13
N ASN A 125 -15.45 2.76 -3.31
CA ASN A 125 -14.38 3.76 -3.27
C ASN A 125 -13.48 3.71 -4.50
N PHE A 126 -13.47 2.58 -5.23
CA PHE A 126 -12.70 2.36 -6.45
C PHE A 126 -13.56 1.61 -7.47
N GLY A 127 -14.69 2.19 -7.85
CA GLY A 127 -15.71 1.50 -8.66
C GLY A 127 -15.21 1.03 -10.03
N LEU A 128 -14.03 1.49 -10.48
CA LEU A 128 -13.46 1.20 -11.80
C LEU A 128 -11.93 1.07 -11.72
N PRO A 129 -11.31 0.23 -12.58
CA PRO A 129 -9.85 0.13 -12.68
C PRO A 129 -9.22 1.48 -13.05
N HIS A 130 -8.11 1.83 -12.41
CA HIS A 130 -7.35 3.06 -12.61
C HIS A 130 -5.89 2.87 -12.14
N ARG A 131 -5.05 3.88 -12.39
CA ARG A 131 -3.73 4.05 -11.77
C ARG A 131 -3.84 5.18 -10.73
N ASP A 132 -3.15 5.07 -9.62
CA ASP A 132 -3.12 6.18 -8.63
C ASP A 132 -2.44 7.43 -9.23
N TYR A 133 -1.44 7.21 -10.08
CA TYR A 133 -0.57 8.25 -10.63
C TYR A 133 -0.29 8.06 -12.13
N SER A 134 0.10 9.13 -12.81
CA SER A 134 0.58 9.05 -14.19
C SER A 134 1.93 8.33 -14.27
N HIS A 135 2.31 7.85 -15.46
CA HIS A 135 3.62 7.24 -15.66
C HIS A 135 4.78 8.18 -15.29
N ALA A 136 4.67 9.47 -15.64
CA ALA A 136 5.71 10.46 -15.38
C ALA A 136 5.82 10.84 -13.90
N ASP A 137 4.75 10.67 -13.14
CA ASP A 137 4.77 10.87 -11.68
C ASP A 137 5.38 9.67 -10.96
N ALA A 138 5.08 8.45 -11.43
CA ALA A 138 5.47 7.21 -10.75
C ALA A 138 6.82 6.63 -11.19
N ILE A 139 7.32 6.96 -12.38
CA ILE A 139 8.54 6.39 -12.97
C ILE A 139 9.51 7.51 -13.38
N HIS A 140 10.77 7.38 -12.99
CA HIS A 140 11.85 8.28 -13.43
C HIS A 140 12.15 8.09 -14.93
N SER A 141 12.81 9.08 -15.53
CA SER A 141 13.18 9.03 -16.96
C SER A 141 14.15 7.89 -17.30
N ASP A 142 14.88 7.36 -16.32
CA ASP A 142 15.76 6.20 -16.47
C ASP A 142 15.05 4.85 -16.29
N GLY A 143 13.73 4.87 -16.03
CA GLY A 143 12.90 3.69 -15.83
C GLY A 143 12.87 3.16 -14.39
N SER A 144 13.58 3.80 -13.45
CA SER A 144 13.51 3.46 -12.03
C SER A 144 12.20 3.94 -11.39
N VAL A 145 11.77 3.27 -10.33
CA VAL A 145 10.51 3.59 -9.61
C VAL A 145 10.72 4.87 -8.80
N ARG A 146 9.86 5.85 -9.01
CA ARG A 146 9.86 7.14 -8.28
C ARG A 146 8.86 7.14 -7.12
N LEU A 147 7.71 6.50 -7.31
CA LEU A 147 6.62 6.46 -6.34
C LEU A 147 6.11 5.02 -6.22
N LEU A 148 5.98 4.55 -4.98
CA LEU A 148 5.47 3.22 -4.66
C LEU A 148 4.21 3.33 -3.79
N SER A 149 3.07 2.87 -4.32
CA SER A 149 1.87 2.63 -3.51
C SER A 149 1.99 1.26 -2.82
N MET A 150 1.71 1.20 -1.52
CA MET A 150 1.66 -0.05 -0.76
C MET A 150 0.25 -0.32 -0.27
N TRP A 151 -0.32 -1.45 -0.68
CA TRP A 151 -1.58 -1.95 -0.13
C TRP A 151 -1.26 -3.01 0.92
N VAL A 152 -1.64 -2.73 2.17
CA VAL A 152 -1.27 -3.54 3.33
C VAL A 152 -2.55 -4.03 4.04
N PRO A 153 -2.93 -5.30 3.86
CA PRO A 153 -4.08 -5.86 4.55
C PRO A 153 -3.74 -6.07 6.03
N VAL A 154 -4.53 -5.47 6.93
CA VAL A 154 -4.33 -5.60 8.39
C VAL A 154 -4.98 -6.84 8.99
N ASN A 155 -5.72 -7.58 8.17
CA ASN A 155 -6.35 -8.87 8.43
C ASN A 155 -6.32 -9.69 7.14
N GLU A 156 -6.76 -10.95 7.20
CA GLU A 156 -6.83 -11.79 5.99
C GLU A 156 -7.73 -11.16 4.92
N ALA A 157 -7.18 -10.97 3.73
CA ALA A 157 -7.90 -10.45 2.58
C ALA A 157 -8.06 -11.52 1.50
N THR A 158 -9.29 -11.73 1.07
CA THR A 158 -9.73 -12.76 0.15
C THR A 158 -10.57 -12.14 -0.97
N LEU A 159 -10.88 -12.95 -1.99
CA LEU A 159 -11.78 -12.55 -3.08
C LEU A 159 -13.18 -12.15 -2.56
N ASP A 160 -13.58 -12.70 -1.41
CA ASP A 160 -14.92 -12.50 -0.85
C ASP A 160 -15.00 -11.29 0.10
N ASN A 161 -13.86 -10.77 0.57
CA ASN A 161 -13.83 -9.68 1.57
C ASN A 161 -13.05 -8.43 1.13
N GLY A 162 -12.67 -8.36 -0.16
CA GLY A 162 -12.15 -7.15 -0.78
C GLY A 162 -10.63 -7.09 -0.97
N CYS A 163 -10.00 -8.21 -1.32
CA CYS A 163 -8.61 -8.17 -1.80
C CYS A 163 -8.47 -7.31 -3.07
N LEU A 164 -7.27 -6.77 -3.31
CA LEU A 164 -6.98 -5.97 -4.49
C LEU A 164 -6.83 -6.84 -5.75
N TYR A 165 -7.38 -6.37 -6.87
CA TYR A 165 -7.06 -6.88 -8.21
C TYR A 165 -6.07 -5.93 -8.87
N VAL A 166 -4.95 -6.46 -9.36
CA VAL A 166 -3.90 -5.69 -10.02
C VAL A 166 -3.72 -6.20 -11.45
N LEU A 167 -3.67 -5.27 -12.41
CA LEU A 167 -3.35 -5.57 -13.80
C LEU A 167 -1.83 -5.46 -13.98
N PRO A 168 -1.12 -6.51 -14.43
CA PRO A 168 0.30 -6.38 -14.79
C PRO A 168 0.51 -5.31 -15.86
N LYS A 169 1.58 -4.53 -15.76
CA LYS A 169 1.81 -3.39 -16.67
C LYS A 169 1.86 -3.77 -18.15
N GLN A 170 2.26 -4.99 -18.47
CA GLN A 170 2.31 -5.50 -19.84
C GLN A 170 0.91 -5.70 -20.44
N CYS A 171 -0.11 -5.79 -19.59
CA CYS A 171 -1.51 -5.88 -19.97
C CYS A 171 -2.21 -4.50 -20.04
N ASP A 172 -1.51 -3.42 -19.71
CA ASP A 172 -1.98 -2.03 -19.89
C ASP A 172 -1.27 -1.42 -21.10
N SER A 173 -1.97 -1.36 -22.25
CA SER A 173 -1.44 -0.77 -23.49
C SER A 173 -1.13 0.73 -23.36
N LEU A 174 -1.65 1.40 -22.33
CA LEU A 174 -1.47 2.82 -22.07
C LEU A 174 -0.53 3.07 -20.88
N TRP A 175 0.19 2.05 -20.41
CA TRP A 175 1.06 2.13 -19.24
C TRP A 175 2.07 3.28 -19.33
N ALA A 176 2.74 3.41 -20.48
CA ALA A 176 3.80 4.40 -20.70
C ALA A 176 3.30 5.77 -21.18
N ASP A 177 2.01 5.89 -21.51
CA ASP A 177 1.44 7.18 -21.94
C ASP A 177 1.07 8.02 -20.72
N ALA A 178 2.01 8.89 -20.32
CA ALA A 178 1.82 9.81 -19.20
C ALA A 178 0.74 10.87 -19.45
N SER A 179 0.38 11.13 -20.70
CA SER A 179 -0.60 12.16 -21.08
C SER A 179 -2.02 11.61 -21.22
N HIS A 180 -2.17 10.28 -21.30
CA HIS A 180 -3.46 9.66 -21.54
C HIS A 180 -4.39 9.86 -20.33
N PRO A 181 -5.58 10.44 -20.48
CA PRO A 181 -6.43 10.83 -19.35
C PRO A 181 -6.96 9.64 -18.52
N ALA A 182 -6.89 8.42 -19.05
CA ALA A 182 -7.28 7.19 -18.34
C ALA A 182 -6.30 6.74 -17.23
N HIS A 183 -5.19 7.45 -17.00
CA HIS A 183 -4.36 7.13 -15.82
C HIS A 183 -5.12 7.42 -14.52
N GLN A 184 -5.88 8.52 -14.43
CA GLN A 184 -6.67 8.90 -13.23
C GLN A 184 -8.20 8.82 -13.42
N ARG A 185 -8.69 8.55 -14.64
CA ARG A 185 -10.12 8.35 -14.84
C ARG A 185 -10.49 6.92 -14.43
N CYS A 186 -11.31 6.80 -13.40
CA CYS A 186 -12.25 5.69 -13.30
C CYS A 186 -12.88 5.49 -14.69
N ALA A 187 -12.80 4.29 -15.28
CA ALA A 187 -13.41 3.93 -16.57
C ALA A 187 -14.95 4.07 -16.55
N ALA A 188 -15.48 5.28 -16.35
CA ALA A 188 -16.89 5.56 -16.39
C ALA A 188 -17.28 5.44 -17.86
N ASN A 189 -18.08 4.40 -18.16
CA ASN A 189 -18.81 4.17 -19.41
C ASN A 189 -18.40 5.11 -20.54
N LEU A 190 -17.26 4.82 -21.18
CA LEU A 190 -16.96 5.41 -22.46
C LEU A 190 -18.12 5.00 -23.37
N SER A 191 -18.84 5.98 -23.93
CA SER A 191 -19.71 5.69 -25.05
C SER A 191 -18.86 5.15 -26.20
N ASP A 192 -19.44 4.33 -27.08
CA ASP A 192 -18.70 3.69 -28.18
C ASP A 192 -17.94 4.69 -29.09
N GLU A 193 -18.28 5.98 -29.04
CA GLU A 193 -17.59 7.07 -29.75
C GLU A 193 -16.16 7.35 -29.24
N GLU A 194 -15.86 7.13 -27.96
CA GLU A 194 -14.53 7.42 -27.38
C GLU A 194 -13.54 6.25 -27.56
N ARG A 195 -14.03 5.06 -27.97
CA ARG A 195 -13.19 3.87 -28.27
C ARG A 195 -12.55 3.91 -29.65
N SER A 196 -13.13 4.64 -30.60
CA SER A 196 -12.55 4.85 -31.92
C SER A 196 -11.85 6.20 -31.92
N GLY A 197 -10.53 6.23 -31.67
CA GLY A 197 -9.73 7.45 -31.72
C GLY A 197 -10.04 8.29 -32.97
N GLY A 198 -10.84 9.35 -32.78
CA GLY A 198 -11.42 10.13 -33.85
C GLY A 198 -10.94 11.57 -33.81
N GLY A 199 -10.15 11.94 -34.83
CA GLY A 199 -9.80 13.32 -35.18
C GLY A 199 -8.33 13.53 -35.47
#